data_AF-A0A946EVD9-F1
#
_entry.id   AF-A0A946EVD9-F1
#
_cell.length_a   1.000
_cell.length_b   1.000
_cell.length_c   1.000
_cell.angle_alpha   90.00
_cell.angle_beta   90.00
_cell.angle_gamma   90.00
#
_symmetry.space_group_name_H-M   'P 1'
#
loop_
_entity.id
_entity.type
_entity.pdbx_description
1 polymer ?
#
loop_
_entity_poly.entity_id
_entity_poly.type
_entity_poly.pdbx_seq_one_letter_code
_entity_poly.pdbx_strand_id
1 'polypeptide(L)'
;MTLRYWVWAGALGAYLGMYFLGLLAALPASAQDWSVSGEVGVEARIFPNSPAYADQKDSALSPSTFIEPEFVVEWSGGDDRFTFKPYLKLDADDDNRSHADIREANWLHVGEDYDLVIGLDKVYWGVAESRHLVDIINQDDRVEDLDGEDKLGQPMLQLALNKDWGTTTLFVLPGFRERTFPGDDARLRGSLPISDDATYDAGAEAYHVDFAIRWAHSIGDFDIGLSHFHGTSREPRFRVSSGETELVPHYDLIDQT
;
A
#
# COMPACT_ATOMS: atom_id res chain seq x y z
N MET A 1 -16.86 4.74 14.92
CA MET A 1 -16.73 3.34 15.34
C MET A 1 -17.35 2.50 14.25
N THR A 2 -16.51 1.97 13.37
CA THR A 2 -16.94 1.16 12.23
C THR A 2 -16.50 -0.27 12.51
N LEU A 3 -17.45 -1.20 12.47
CA LEU A 3 -17.21 -2.61 12.76
C LEU A 3 -17.26 -3.34 11.42
N ARG A 4 -16.11 -3.87 10.96
CA ARG A 4 -16.03 -4.73 9.77
C ARG A 4 -15.79 -6.17 10.22
N TYR A 5 -16.46 -7.10 9.56
CA TYR A 5 -16.36 -8.54 9.82
C TYR A 5 -15.94 -9.25 8.55
N TRP A 6 -15.00 -10.18 8.69
CA TRP A 6 -14.61 -11.09 7.61
C TRP A 6 -14.67 -12.54 8.11
N VAL A 7 -15.24 -13.42 7.29
CA VAL A 7 -15.34 -14.86 7.56
C VAL A 7 -14.59 -15.60 6.46
N TRP A 8 -13.52 -16.28 6.85
CA TRP A 8 -12.83 -17.24 5.98
C TRP A 8 -13.01 -18.66 6.53
N ALA A 9 -12.85 -19.66 5.66
CA ALA A 9 -12.94 -21.07 6.00
C ALA A 9 -11.92 -21.46 7.08
N GLY A 10 -12.28 -21.24 8.35
CA GLY A 10 -11.47 -21.56 9.51
C GLY A 10 -11.03 -20.39 10.41
N ALA A 11 -11.41 -19.13 10.13
CA ALA A 11 -11.11 -17.99 11.01
C ALA A 11 -12.20 -16.90 10.96
N LEU A 12 -12.49 -16.29 12.12
CA LEU A 12 -13.30 -15.07 12.25
C LEU A 12 -12.37 -13.93 12.65
N GLY A 13 -12.31 -12.89 11.82
CA GLY A 13 -11.61 -11.63 12.12
C GLY A 13 -12.62 -10.54 12.47
N ALA A 14 -12.39 -9.83 13.58
CA ALA A 14 -13.16 -8.65 13.96
C ALA A 14 -12.22 -7.46 14.17
N TYR A 15 -12.57 -6.34 13.54
CA TYR A 15 -11.82 -5.09 13.61
C TYR A 15 -12.64 -4.01 14.32
N LEU A 16 -12.05 -3.35 15.30
CA LEU A 16 -12.64 -2.21 16.01
C LEU A 16 -11.76 -0.96 15.83
N GLY A 17 -12.05 -0.14 14.82
CA GLY A 17 -11.38 1.14 14.60
C GLY A 17 -12.08 2.30 15.30
N MET A 18 -11.31 3.14 15.99
CA MET A 18 -11.78 4.39 16.58
C MET A 18 -11.07 5.58 15.91
N TYR A 19 -11.78 6.26 15.02
CA TYR A 19 -11.33 7.53 14.44
C TYR A 19 -11.31 8.61 15.52
N PHE A 20 -10.16 9.26 15.71
CA PHE A 20 -10.08 10.50 16.46
C PHE A 20 -9.81 11.65 15.49
N LEU A 21 -10.77 12.57 15.40
CA LEU A 21 -10.54 13.86 14.80
C LEU A 21 -9.78 14.71 15.83
N GLY A 22 -8.49 14.95 15.59
CA GLY A 22 -7.67 15.79 16.45
C GLY A 22 -8.24 17.20 16.55
N LEU A 23 -8.39 17.70 17.77
CA LEU A 23 -8.78 19.07 18.06
C LEU A 23 -7.76 20.02 17.40
N LEU A 24 -8.23 20.99 16.60
CA LEU A 24 -7.42 22.14 16.16
C LEU A 24 -6.86 22.83 17.41
N ALA A 25 -5.60 22.56 17.75
CA ALA A 25 -4.84 23.48 18.58
C ALA A 25 -4.56 24.69 17.69
N ALA A 26 -5.29 25.78 17.91
CA ALA A 26 -5.06 27.06 17.23
C ALA A 26 -3.66 27.55 17.58
N LEU A 27 -2.67 27.10 16.80
CA LEU A 27 -1.36 27.72 16.73
C LEU A 27 -1.51 29.03 15.97
N PRO A 28 -0.75 30.07 16.32
CA PRO A 28 -0.93 31.42 15.78
C PRO A 28 -0.95 31.40 14.26
N ALA A 29 -1.89 32.16 13.68
CA ALA A 29 -2.10 32.33 12.25
C ALA A 29 -0.77 32.52 11.50
N SER A 30 -0.29 31.41 10.95
CA SER A 30 0.78 31.35 9.96
C SER A 30 0.07 31.06 8.64
N ALA A 31 0.66 31.43 7.50
CA ALA A 31 0.11 31.14 6.16
C ALA A 31 0.15 29.64 5.80
N GLN A 32 0.17 28.77 6.82
CA GLN A 32 0.31 27.34 6.75
C GLN A 32 -0.82 26.73 7.58
N ASP A 33 -1.64 25.92 6.94
CA ASP A 33 -2.74 25.21 7.57
C ASP A 33 -2.28 23.81 7.94
N TRP A 34 -2.24 23.52 9.24
CA TRP A 34 -1.83 22.23 9.78
C TRP A 34 -3.05 21.40 10.16
N SER A 35 -3.07 20.14 9.74
CA SER A 35 -4.04 19.13 10.13
C SER A 35 -3.33 17.92 10.70
N VAL A 36 -3.87 17.40 11.82
CA VAL A 36 -3.41 16.15 12.41
C VAL A 36 -4.63 15.26 12.65
N SER A 37 -4.61 14.10 12.01
CA SER A 37 -5.64 13.07 12.02
C SER A 37 -4.97 11.72 12.30
N GLY A 38 -5.74 10.65 12.32
CA GLY A 38 -5.18 9.32 12.41
C GLY A 38 -6.15 8.26 12.90
N GLU A 39 -5.65 7.03 12.87
CA GLU A 39 -6.37 5.85 13.33
C GLU A 39 -5.55 5.09 14.38
N VAL A 40 -6.24 4.60 15.40
CA VAL A 40 -5.72 3.59 16.33
C VAL A 40 -6.74 2.48 16.37
N GLY A 41 -6.27 1.24 16.30
CA GLY A 41 -7.15 0.09 16.35
C GLY A 41 -6.56 -1.10 17.06
N VAL A 42 -7.47 -1.98 17.46
CA VAL A 42 -7.19 -3.29 18.04
C VAL A 42 -7.89 -4.31 17.14
N GLU A 43 -7.17 -5.34 16.75
CA GLU A 43 -7.66 -6.46 15.94
C GLU A 43 -7.49 -7.75 16.75
N ALA A 44 -8.41 -8.69 16.56
CA ALA A 44 -8.27 -10.04 17.08
C ALA A 44 -8.61 -11.07 15.99
N ARG A 45 -7.70 -12.01 15.75
CA ARG A 45 -7.89 -13.18 14.90
C ARG A 45 -8.13 -14.41 15.77
N ILE A 46 -9.24 -15.12 15.54
CA ILE A 46 -9.61 -16.32 16.29
C ILE A 46 -9.46 -17.56 15.40
N PHE A 47 -8.72 -18.55 15.90
CA PHE A 47 -8.44 -19.82 15.21
C PHE A 47 -9.16 -20.98 15.93
N PRO A 48 -10.40 -21.32 15.53
CA PRO A 48 -11.17 -22.42 16.15
C PRO A 48 -10.59 -23.81 15.92
N ASN A 49 -9.70 -23.97 14.93
CA ASN A 49 -9.06 -25.23 14.59
C ASN A 49 -7.60 -25.23 15.01
N SER A 50 -7.03 -26.42 15.18
CA SER A 50 -5.58 -26.61 15.38
C SER A 50 -4.75 -26.09 14.19
N PRO A 51 -3.44 -25.87 14.39
CA PRO A 51 -2.44 -25.69 13.35
C PRO A 51 -2.64 -26.61 12.14
N ALA A 52 -2.59 -26.03 10.94
CA ALA A 52 -2.64 -26.81 9.70
C ALA A 52 -1.27 -27.46 9.41
N TYR A 53 -0.19 -26.82 9.87
CA TYR A 53 1.18 -27.30 9.74
C TYR A 53 1.87 -27.28 11.11
N ALA A 54 2.83 -28.20 11.30
CA ALA A 54 3.47 -28.42 12.60
C ALA A 54 4.24 -27.20 13.12
N ASP A 55 4.76 -26.36 12.21
CA ASP A 55 5.59 -25.21 12.56
C ASP A 55 4.77 -23.94 12.84
N GLN A 56 3.44 -23.98 12.68
CA GLN A 56 2.59 -22.83 13.02
C GLN A 56 2.40 -22.72 14.53
N LYS A 57 2.29 -21.49 15.05
CA LYS A 57 1.86 -21.25 16.44
C LYS A 57 0.52 -21.93 16.72
N ASP A 58 0.34 -22.49 17.91
CA ASP A 58 -0.92 -23.10 18.36
C ASP A 58 -1.72 -22.13 19.25
N SER A 59 -1.71 -20.84 18.88
CA SER A 59 -2.51 -19.80 19.54
C SER A 59 -3.93 -19.79 18.96
N ALA A 60 -4.94 -19.96 19.81
CA ALA A 60 -6.35 -19.86 19.42
C ALA A 60 -6.83 -18.41 19.22
N LEU A 61 -6.09 -17.43 19.75
CA LEU A 61 -6.38 -16.01 19.70
C LEU A 61 -5.10 -15.23 19.42
N SER A 62 -5.09 -14.47 18.33
CA SER A 62 -4.00 -13.58 17.91
C SER A 62 -4.48 -12.13 17.93
N PRO A 63 -4.20 -11.39 19.02
CA PRO A 63 -4.48 -9.97 19.08
C PRO A 63 -3.37 -9.16 18.40
N SER A 64 -3.74 -8.05 17.78
CA SER A 64 -2.81 -7.01 17.34
C SER A 64 -3.36 -5.62 17.61
N THR A 65 -2.47 -4.65 17.62
CA THR A 65 -2.80 -3.23 17.76
C THR A 65 -1.99 -2.42 16.77
N PHE A 66 -2.58 -1.37 16.20
CA PHE A 66 -1.86 -0.48 15.31
C PHE A 66 -2.20 0.99 15.58
N ILE A 67 -1.31 1.86 15.12
CA ILE A 67 -1.48 3.31 15.09
C ILE A 67 -0.97 3.85 13.75
N GLU A 68 -1.78 4.71 13.13
CA GLU A 68 -1.50 5.39 11.87
C GLU A 68 -1.90 6.86 12.00
N PRO A 69 -1.03 7.74 12.55
CA PRO A 69 -1.30 9.16 12.54
C PRO A 69 -1.06 9.73 11.14
N GLU A 70 -1.75 10.82 10.82
CA GLU A 70 -1.62 11.55 9.58
C GLU A 70 -1.34 13.01 9.90
N PHE A 71 -0.26 13.54 9.34
CA PHE A 71 0.15 14.92 9.46
C PHE A 71 0.10 15.56 8.08
N VAL A 72 -0.71 16.61 7.94
CA VAL A 72 -0.83 17.37 6.70
C VAL A 72 -0.52 18.83 6.99
N VAL A 73 0.31 19.43 6.15
CA VAL A 73 0.52 20.87 6.14
C VAL A 73 0.30 21.40 4.72
N GLU A 74 -0.56 22.41 4.61
CA GLU A 74 -0.86 23.12 3.37
C GLU A 74 -0.33 24.54 3.44
N TRP A 75 0.22 25.05 2.36
CA TRP A 75 0.70 26.43 2.26
C TRP A 75 0.48 26.99 0.85
N SER A 76 0.96 28.20 0.59
CA SER A 76 0.74 28.91 -0.69
C SER A 76 -0.75 29.10 -1.05
N GLY A 77 -1.64 29.14 -0.06
CA GLY A 77 -3.09 29.23 -0.30
C GLY A 77 -3.75 27.91 -0.68
N GLY A 78 -3.09 26.78 -0.44
CA GLY A 78 -3.57 25.42 -0.71
C GLY A 78 -2.89 24.76 -1.91
N ASP A 79 -2.10 25.52 -2.68
CA ASP A 79 -1.39 25.01 -3.86
C ASP A 79 -0.28 24.02 -3.50
N ASP A 80 0.29 24.13 -2.30
CA ASP A 80 1.31 23.20 -1.84
C ASP A 80 0.83 22.41 -0.62
N ARG A 81 1.02 21.09 -0.63
CA ARG A 81 0.67 20.20 0.49
C ARG A 81 1.80 19.22 0.77
N PHE A 82 2.14 19.04 2.04
CA PHE A 82 2.98 17.93 2.48
C PHE A 82 2.16 16.99 3.37
N THR A 83 2.21 15.70 3.07
CA THR A 83 1.54 14.63 3.81
C THR A 83 2.58 13.68 4.39
N PHE A 84 2.45 13.36 5.67
CA PHE A 84 3.25 12.33 6.34
C PHE A 84 2.38 11.40 7.17
N LYS A 85 2.45 10.10 6.88
CA LYS A 85 1.63 9.04 7.49
C LYS A 85 2.52 7.88 7.92
N PRO A 86 3.13 7.95 9.11
CA PRO A 86 3.81 6.79 9.67
C PRO A 86 2.79 5.73 10.12
N TYR A 87 3.22 4.49 10.21
CA TYR A 87 2.41 3.36 10.62
C TYR A 87 3.22 2.49 11.57
N LEU A 88 2.56 1.99 12.61
CA LEU A 88 3.14 1.01 13.52
C LEU A 88 2.07 -0.03 13.87
N LYS A 89 2.41 -1.30 13.72
CA LYS A 89 1.62 -2.43 14.18
C LYS A 89 2.44 -3.32 15.10
N LEU A 90 1.77 -3.85 16.12
CA LEU A 90 2.27 -4.86 17.03
C LEU A 90 1.29 -6.02 17.01
N ASP A 91 1.76 -7.20 16.63
CA ASP A 91 1.02 -8.45 16.60
C ASP A 91 1.63 -9.44 17.59
N ALA A 92 0.78 -10.17 18.32
CA ALA A 92 1.23 -11.08 19.36
C ALA A 92 1.75 -12.43 18.81
N ASP A 93 1.32 -12.83 17.62
CA ASP A 93 1.56 -14.17 17.09
C ASP A 93 2.33 -14.19 15.76
N ASP A 94 2.33 -13.13 14.97
CA ASP A 94 3.06 -13.07 13.69
C ASP A 94 4.08 -11.92 13.70
N ASP A 95 5.36 -12.25 13.78
CA ASP A 95 6.44 -11.26 13.86
C ASP A 95 6.51 -10.40 12.58
N ASN A 96 6.14 -10.95 11.42
CA ASN A 96 6.08 -10.20 10.15
C ASN A 96 4.92 -9.19 10.13
N ARG A 97 3.92 -9.33 11.02
CA ARG A 97 2.86 -8.33 11.23
C ARG A 97 3.25 -7.26 12.25
N SER A 98 4.32 -7.45 13.01
CA SER A 98 4.86 -6.45 13.91
C SER A 98 5.88 -5.58 13.18
N HIS A 99 5.43 -4.47 12.60
CA HIS A 99 6.30 -3.61 11.80
C HIS A 99 6.00 -2.12 11.97
N ALA A 100 6.98 -1.31 11.55
CA ALA A 100 6.81 0.11 11.37
C ALA A 100 7.06 0.45 9.89
N ASP A 101 6.19 1.29 9.34
CA ASP A 101 6.28 1.72 7.94
C ASP A 101 6.00 3.22 7.81
N ILE A 102 6.36 3.80 6.68
CA ILE A 102 5.85 5.09 6.24
C ILE A 102 4.89 4.80 5.09
N ARG A 103 3.59 5.02 5.33
CA ARG A 103 2.54 4.77 4.33
C ARG A 103 2.57 5.83 3.23
N GLU A 104 2.76 7.09 3.63
CA GLU A 104 2.87 8.24 2.74
C GLU A 104 3.86 9.25 3.35
N ALA A 105 4.68 9.86 2.50
CA ALA A 105 5.58 10.97 2.81
C ALA A 105 5.83 11.73 1.49
N ASN A 106 4.89 12.59 1.11
CA ASN A 106 4.89 13.23 -0.19
C ASN A 106 4.67 14.74 -0.09
N TRP A 107 5.17 15.45 -1.09
CA TRP A 107 4.83 16.84 -1.38
C TRP A 107 4.05 16.88 -2.69
N LEU A 108 2.89 17.53 -2.66
CA LEU A 108 2.05 17.86 -3.80
C LEU A 108 2.14 19.37 -4.07
N HIS A 109 2.31 19.73 -5.34
CA HIS A 109 2.11 21.07 -5.86
C HIS A 109 1.01 21.07 -6.92
N VAL A 110 -0.01 21.89 -6.72
CA VAL A 110 -1.13 22.14 -7.63
C VAL A 110 -0.86 23.46 -8.35
N GLY A 111 -0.64 23.39 -9.66
CA GLY A 111 -0.50 24.54 -10.54
C GLY A 111 -1.78 24.81 -11.34
N GLU A 112 -1.71 25.77 -12.27
CA GLU A 112 -2.87 26.14 -13.10
C GLU A 112 -3.35 24.99 -14.01
N ASP A 113 -2.40 24.31 -14.66
CA ASP A 113 -2.66 23.25 -15.65
C ASP A 113 -1.86 21.96 -15.36
N TYR A 114 -1.30 21.83 -14.16
CA TYR A 114 -0.51 20.65 -13.81
C TYR A 114 -0.48 20.41 -12.31
N ASP A 115 -0.34 19.14 -11.92
CA ASP A 115 -0.10 18.72 -10.55
C ASP A 115 1.20 17.92 -10.49
N LEU A 116 2.01 18.15 -9.46
CA LEU A 116 3.30 17.47 -9.25
C LEU A 116 3.32 16.83 -7.87
N VAL A 117 3.53 15.52 -7.80
CA VAL A 117 3.78 14.79 -6.55
C VAL A 117 5.21 14.28 -6.53
N ILE A 118 5.91 14.50 -5.42
CA ILE A 118 7.25 13.98 -5.17
C ILE A 118 7.28 13.35 -3.78
N GLY A 119 7.74 12.10 -3.70
CA GLY A 119 7.97 11.42 -2.42
C GLY A 119 7.42 10.01 -2.43
N LEU A 120 7.00 9.53 -1.26
CA LEU A 120 6.40 8.22 -1.05
C LEU A 120 4.87 8.37 -1.05
N ASP A 121 4.17 7.80 -2.02
CA ASP A 121 2.73 8.03 -2.17
C ASP A 121 1.95 6.78 -2.56
N LYS A 122 0.63 6.82 -2.34
CA LYS A 122 -0.33 5.81 -2.81
C LYS A 122 -1.18 6.40 -3.92
N VAL A 123 -1.10 5.81 -5.11
CA VAL A 123 -1.90 6.26 -6.25
C VAL A 123 -3.33 5.77 -6.09
N TYR A 124 -4.26 6.72 -6.01
CA TYR A 124 -5.70 6.46 -6.04
C TYR A 124 -6.25 6.92 -7.39
N TRP A 125 -6.97 6.05 -8.09
CA TRP A 125 -7.75 6.42 -9.27
C TRP A 125 -9.25 6.39 -8.93
N GLY A 126 -10.05 7.16 -9.69
CA GLY A 126 -11.49 7.27 -9.45
C GLY A 126 -12.24 5.93 -9.55
N VAL A 127 -13.42 5.89 -8.91
CA VAL A 127 -14.31 4.73 -8.71
C VAL A 127 -14.73 3.99 -10.01
N ALA A 128 -14.43 4.55 -11.18
CA ALA A 128 -14.78 3.98 -12.49
C ALA A 128 -13.71 3.09 -13.13
N GLU A 129 -12.46 3.06 -12.63
CA GLU A 129 -11.42 2.21 -13.19
C GLU A 129 -11.34 0.86 -12.47
N SER A 130 -11.42 -0.21 -13.27
CA SER A 130 -11.13 -1.57 -12.81
C SER A 130 -9.80 -1.62 -12.06
N ARG A 131 -9.75 -2.38 -10.96
CA ARG A 131 -8.64 -2.52 -9.98
C ARG A 131 -7.20 -2.59 -10.54
N HIS A 132 -7.03 -2.88 -11.82
CA HIS A 132 -5.79 -3.27 -12.48
C HIS A 132 -4.65 -2.23 -12.52
N LEU A 133 -4.91 -0.92 -12.53
CA LEU A 133 -3.83 0.08 -12.69
C LEU A 133 -3.31 0.65 -11.34
N VAL A 134 -4.12 0.68 -10.28
CA VAL A 134 -3.59 0.94 -8.93
C VAL A 134 -2.62 -0.18 -8.55
N ASP A 135 -3.02 -1.42 -8.86
CA ASP A 135 -2.31 -2.65 -8.53
C ASP A 135 -0.94 -2.75 -9.22
N ILE A 136 -0.67 -1.98 -10.29
CA ILE A 136 0.63 -1.99 -10.97
C ILE A 136 1.62 -0.95 -10.46
N ILE A 137 1.17 0.09 -9.74
CA ILE A 137 2.08 1.11 -9.19
C ILE A 137 2.41 0.78 -7.74
N ASN A 138 1.39 0.59 -6.90
CA ASN A 138 1.55 0.33 -5.49
C ASN A 138 1.48 -1.17 -5.20
N GLN A 139 2.49 -1.67 -4.50
CA GLN A 139 2.58 -3.06 -4.07
C GLN A 139 1.57 -3.37 -2.96
N ASP A 140 0.99 -4.58 -2.95
CA ASP A 140 0.13 -5.04 -1.84
C ASP A 140 0.89 -5.18 -0.53
N ASP A 141 0.24 -4.83 0.57
CA ASP A 141 0.67 -5.15 1.92
C ASP A 141 -0.14 -6.34 2.48
N ARG A 142 0.35 -7.56 2.22
CA ARG A 142 -0.40 -8.80 2.48
C ARG A 142 -0.41 -9.21 3.95
N VAL A 143 0.45 -8.60 4.78
CA VAL A 143 0.46 -8.84 6.22
C VAL A 143 -0.62 -8.04 6.95
N GLU A 144 -1.10 -6.95 6.34
CA GLU A 144 -2.18 -6.14 6.89
C GLU A 144 -3.56 -6.74 6.66
N ASP A 145 -3.98 -6.85 5.39
CA ASP A 145 -5.21 -7.51 5.01
C ASP A 145 -4.94 -8.62 3.98
N LEU A 146 -5.65 -9.74 4.15
CA LEU A 146 -5.61 -10.88 3.25
C LEU A 146 -6.41 -10.65 1.97
N ASP A 147 -7.29 -9.64 1.94
CA ASP A 147 -8.08 -9.27 0.76
C ASP A 147 -7.30 -8.44 -0.27
N GLY A 148 -6.12 -7.92 0.09
CA GLY A 148 -5.24 -7.14 -0.78
C GLY A 148 -5.70 -5.68 -0.99
N GLU A 149 -6.59 -5.17 -0.14
CA GLU A 149 -7.02 -3.77 -0.19
C GLU A 149 -5.95 -2.81 0.35
N ASP A 150 -5.10 -3.27 1.27
CA ASP A 150 -3.98 -2.48 1.80
C ASP A 150 -2.76 -2.50 0.86
N LYS A 151 -2.20 -1.31 0.64
CA LYS A 151 -1.07 -1.07 -0.26
C LYS A 151 0.10 -0.41 0.47
N LEU A 152 1.31 -0.70 0.01
CA LEU A 152 2.54 0.03 0.36
C LEU A 152 2.61 1.35 -0.43
N GLY A 153 3.12 2.40 0.22
CA GLY A 153 3.48 3.63 -0.49
C GLY A 153 4.64 3.38 -1.45
N GLN A 154 4.64 4.01 -2.61
CA GLN A 154 5.64 3.85 -3.67
C GLN A 154 6.45 5.15 -3.80
N PRO A 155 7.80 5.12 -3.75
CA PRO A 155 8.58 6.30 -4.08
C PRO A 155 8.33 6.68 -5.53
N MET A 156 8.00 7.95 -5.78
CA MET A 156 7.62 8.43 -7.09
C MET A 156 7.89 9.91 -7.31
N LEU A 157 8.03 10.23 -8.59
CA LEU A 157 7.74 11.54 -9.15
C LEU A 157 6.56 11.36 -10.11
N GLN A 158 5.46 12.06 -9.85
CA GLN A 158 4.25 12.03 -10.67
C GLN A 158 3.95 13.43 -11.17
N LEU A 159 3.80 13.58 -12.49
CA LEU A 159 3.38 14.83 -13.12
C LEU A 159 2.07 14.60 -13.87
N ALA A 160 0.99 15.22 -13.43
CA ALA A 160 -0.28 15.27 -14.16
C ALA A 160 -0.36 16.59 -14.93
N LEU A 161 -0.61 16.54 -16.23
CA LEU A 161 -0.83 17.69 -17.09
C LEU A 161 -2.32 17.75 -17.43
N ASN A 162 -3.01 18.78 -16.95
CA ASN A 162 -4.44 18.97 -17.11
C ASN A 162 -4.70 19.94 -18.27
N LYS A 163 -5.30 19.45 -19.36
CA LYS A 163 -5.54 20.22 -20.60
C LYS A 163 -6.91 19.93 -21.18
N ASP A 164 -7.33 20.72 -22.17
CA ASP A 164 -8.61 20.53 -22.87
C ASP A 164 -8.74 19.17 -23.58
N TRP A 165 -7.60 18.50 -23.86
CA TRP A 165 -7.57 17.17 -24.46
C TRP A 165 -7.67 16.04 -23.43
N GLY A 166 -7.74 16.36 -22.14
CA GLY A 166 -7.70 15.41 -21.02
C GLY A 166 -6.50 15.62 -20.09
N THR A 167 -6.28 14.65 -19.21
CA THR A 167 -5.15 14.62 -18.26
C THR A 167 -4.14 13.57 -18.70
N THR A 168 -2.87 13.96 -18.89
CA THR A 168 -1.76 13.01 -19.01
C THR A 168 -0.96 12.98 -17.72
N THR A 169 -0.87 11.81 -17.12
CA THR A 169 -0.05 11.55 -15.93
C THR A 169 1.20 10.77 -16.32
N LEU A 170 2.35 11.28 -15.93
CA LEU A 170 3.66 10.65 -16.11
C LEU A 170 4.20 10.23 -14.74
N PHE A 171 4.76 9.03 -14.65
CA PHE A 171 5.35 8.49 -13.43
C PHE A 171 6.80 8.08 -13.68
N VAL A 172 7.66 8.45 -12.73
CA VAL A 172 8.99 7.89 -12.54
C VAL A 172 9.02 7.28 -11.14
N LEU A 173 9.31 5.99 -11.04
CA LEU A 173 9.17 5.21 -9.82
C LEU A 173 10.54 4.65 -9.40
N PRO A 174 11.34 5.43 -8.66
CA PRO A 174 12.65 4.97 -8.22
C PRO A 174 12.51 3.98 -7.07
N GLY A 175 13.01 2.77 -7.27
CA GLY A 175 13.03 1.75 -6.24
C GLY A 175 11.69 1.02 -6.10
N PHE A 176 11.80 -0.28 -5.93
CA PHE A 176 10.70 -1.21 -5.78
C PHE A 176 10.59 -1.63 -4.32
N ARG A 177 9.36 -1.73 -3.84
CA ARG A 177 9.07 -2.29 -2.51
C ARG A 177 8.46 -3.66 -2.69
N GLU A 178 9.06 -4.66 -2.08
CA GLU A 178 8.58 -6.03 -2.13
C GLU A 178 7.25 -6.20 -1.41
N ARG A 179 6.47 -7.19 -1.85
CA ARG A 179 5.27 -7.63 -1.16
C ARG A 179 5.66 -8.21 0.20
N THR A 180 4.96 -7.79 1.25
CA THR A 180 5.06 -8.40 2.58
C THR A 180 4.36 -9.76 2.60
N PHE A 181 4.86 -10.72 3.38
CA PHE A 181 4.26 -12.04 3.51
C PHE A 181 4.14 -12.47 4.98
N PRO A 182 3.12 -13.27 5.34
CA PRO A 182 3.01 -13.83 6.70
C PRO A 182 4.26 -14.63 7.06
N GLY A 183 4.65 -14.60 8.34
CA GLY A 183 5.81 -15.34 8.82
C GLY A 183 5.68 -16.87 8.72
N ASP A 184 6.81 -17.54 8.89
CA ASP A 184 6.94 -19.01 8.79
C ASP A 184 6.08 -19.78 9.79
N ASP A 185 5.78 -19.18 10.94
CA ASP A 185 4.95 -19.73 12.01
C ASP A 185 3.52 -19.16 12.01
N ALA A 186 3.20 -18.27 11.07
CA ALA A 186 1.90 -17.62 10.99
C ALA A 186 0.78 -18.62 10.71
N ARG A 187 -0.37 -18.46 11.37
CA ARG A 187 -1.54 -19.34 11.16
C ARG A 187 -2.14 -19.21 9.75
N LEU A 188 -2.00 -18.03 9.14
CA LEU A 188 -2.63 -17.66 7.85
C LEU A 188 -1.65 -17.75 6.65
N ARG A 189 -0.56 -18.49 6.79
CA ARG A 189 0.38 -18.77 5.69
C ARG A 189 -0.07 -19.92 4.78
N GLY A 190 0.56 -20.01 3.61
CA GLY A 190 0.45 -21.14 2.68
C GLY A 190 1.18 -22.40 3.19
N SER A 191 1.15 -23.48 2.40
CA SER A 191 1.79 -24.75 2.79
C SER A 191 3.30 -24.65 2.99
N LEU A 192 3.96 -23.88 2.13
CA LEU A 192 5.38 -23.56 2.25
C LEU A 192 5.53 -22.11 2.73
N PRO A 193 6.47 -21.84 3.64
CA PRO A 193 6.97 -20.50 3.91
C PRO A 193 7.39 -19.76 2.65
N ILE A 194 7.38 -18.42 2.71
CA ILE A 194 7.83 -17.57 1.61
C ILE A 194 9.14 -16.94 2.06
N SER A 195 10.17 -17.09 1.23
CA SER A 195 11.51 -16.58 1.49
C SER A 195 11.55 -15.05 1.41
N ASP A 196 12.36 -14.43 2.27
CA ASP A 196 12.69 -13.01 2.21
C ASP A 196 13.73 -12.69 1.12
N ASP A 197 14.37 -13.72 0.54
CA ASP A 197 15.40 -13.56 -0.51
C ASP A 197 14.75 -13.48 -1.91
N ALA A 198 13.99 -12.42 -2.17
CA ALA A 198 13.36 -12.23 -3.47
C ALA A 198 14.38 -12.10 -4.62
N THR A 199 13.93 -12.46 -5.83
CA THR A 199 14.74 -12.39 -7.05
C THR A 199 14.05 -11.54 -8.11
N TYR A 200 14.83 -11.01 -9.07
CA TYR A 200 14.34 -10.05 -10.06
C TYR A 200 14.84 -10.40 -11.46
N ASP A 201 14.05 -10.06 -12.49
CA ASP A 201 14.54 -9.99 -13.87
C ASP A 201 15.46 -8.78 -14.10
N ALA A 202 15.14 -7.65 -13.45
CA ALA A 202 15.92 -6.44 -13.56
C ALA A 202 17.31 -6.61 -12.89
N GLY A 203 18.38 -6.29 -13.61
CA GLY A 203 19.75 -6.39 -13.07
C GLY A 203 20.08 -5.40 -11.95
N ALA A 204 19.25 -4.37 -11.77
CA ALA A 204 19.32 -3.45 -10.64
C ALA A 204 18.42 -3.88 -9.46
N GLU A 205 17.75 -5.04 -9.56
CA GLU A 205 16.90 -5.62 -8.52
C GLU A 205 15.86 -4.61 -8.02
N ALA A 206 15.70 -4.49 -6.70
CA ALA A 206 14.80 -3.53 -6.06
C ALA A 206 15.17 -2.06 -6.31
N TYR A 207 16.32 -1.74 -6.92
CA TYR A 207 16.71 -0.38 -7.28
C TYR A 207 16.40 -0.02 -8.74
N HIS A 208 15.74 -0.90 -9.50
CA HIS A 208 15.26 -0.59 -10.84
C HIS A 208 14.32 0.64 -10.81
N VAL A 209 14.40 1.47 -11.85
CA VAL A 209 13.53 2.65 -12.00
C VAL A 209 12.44 2.28 -12.99
N ASP A 210 11.20 2.25 -12.51
CA ASP A 210 10.04 1.94 -13.34
C ASP A 210 9.40 3.23 -13.89
N PHE A 211 8.64 3.08 -14.97
CA PHE A 211 7.96 4.19 -15.64
C PHE A 211 6.52 3.85 -15.94
N ALA A 212 5.64 4.84 -15.82
CA ALA A 212 4.27 4.72 -16.26
C ALA A 212 3.78 6.00 -16.93
N ILE A 213 2.85 5.85 -17.87
CA ILE A 213 2.11 6.94 -18.48
C ILE A 213 0.63 6.58 -18.50
N ARG A 214 -0.23 7.55 -18.22
CA ARG A 214 -1.67 7.43 -18.42
C ARG A 214 -2.19 8.68 -19.10
N TRP A 215 -3.10 8.53 -20.04
CA TRP A 215 -3.92 9.58 -20.59
C TRP A 215 -5.38 9.27 -20.27
N ALA A 216 -6.15 10.25 -19.82
CA ALA A 216 -7.59 10.11 -19.69
C ALA A 216 -8.36 11.36 -20.05
N HIS A 217 -9.59 11.17 -20.53
CA HIS A 217 -10.48 12.24 -20.94
C HIS A 217 -11.93 11.79 -20.79
N SER A 218 -12.76 12.64 -20.19
CA SER A 218 -14.21 12.49 -20.13
C SER A 218 -14.89 13.22 -21.29
N ILE A 219 -15.67 12.51 -22.11
CA ILE A 219 -16.45 13.04 -23.22
C ILE A 219 -17.94 12.83 -22.92
N GLY A 220 -18.61 13.89 -22.47
CA GLY A 220 -19.99 13.79 -21.97
C GLY A 220 -20.03 12.89 -20.73
N ASP A 221 -20.77 11.79 -20.80
CA ASP A 221 -20.88 10.79 -19.72
C ASP A 221 -19.89 9.61 -19.89
N PHE A 222 -19.01 9.65 -20.89
CA PHE A 222 -18.04 8.59 -21.16
C PHE A 222 -16.64 8.94 -20.67
N ASP A 223 -16.04 8.08 -19.85
CA ASP A 223 -14.63 8.18 -19.46
C ASP A 223 -13.77 7.26 -20.33
N ILE A 224 -12.69 7.79 -20.89
CA ILE A 224 -11.71 7.04 -21.68
C ILE A 224 -10.36 7.17 -21.02
N GLY A 225 -9.68 6.04 -20.81
CA GLY A 225 -8.32 5.97 -20.30
C GLY A 225 -7.45 5.07 -21.16
N LEU A 226 -6.19 5.47 -21.36
CA LEU A 226 -5.13 4.65 -21.94
C LEU A 226 -3.91 4.75 -21.03
N SER A 227 -3.29 3.61 -20.74
CA SER A 227 -2.11 3.55 -19.88
C SER A 227 -1.03 2.70 -20.49
N HIS A 228 0.21 2.92 -20.06
CA HIS A 228 1.31 2.02 -20.32
C HIS A 228 2.25 2.03 -19.12
N PHE A 229 2.71 0.85 -18.71
CA PHE A 229 3.65 0.64 -17.62
C PHE A 229 4.82 -0.19 -18.13
N HIS A 230 6.04 0.24 -17.79
CA HIS A 230 7.27 -0.51 -17.97
C HIS A 230 8.00 -0.56 -16.63
N GLY A 231 8.14 -1.74 -16.05
CA GLY A 231 8.76 -1.87 -14.75
C GLY A 231 8.60 -3.22 -14.09
N THR A 232 8.95 -3.27 -12.81
CA THR A 232 8.90 -4.48 -11.99
C THR A 232 7.43 -4.87 -11.74
N SER A 233 7.06 -6.13 -11.99
CA SER A 233 5.70 -6.61 -11.72
C SER A 233 5.35 -6.51 -10.24
N ARG A 234 4.13 -6.07 -9.91
CA ARG A 234 3.60 -6.11 -8.53
C ARG A 234 3.03 -7.48 -8.16
N GLU A 235 3.03 -8.41 -9.12
CA GLU A 235 2.61 -9.79 -8.96
C GLU A 235 3.82 -10.73 -9.08
N PRO A 236 4.47 -11.11 -7.96
CA PRO A 236 5.57 -12.06 -7.99
C PRO A 236 5.11 -13.46 -8.38
N ARG A 237 5.94 -14.14 -9.17
CA ARG A 237 5.87 -15.58 -9.35
C ARG A 237 6.61 -16.28 -8.21
N PHE A 238 6.16 -17.46 -7.82
CA PHE A 238 6.83 -18.23 -6.77
C PHE A 238 7.60 -19.40 -7.37
N ARG A 239 8.88 -19.49 -7.03
CA ARG A 239 9.74 -20.62 -7.36
C ARG A 239 9.99 -21.45 -6.11
N VAL A 240 9.95 -22.78 -6.22
CA VAL A 240 10.30 -23.64 -5.09
C VAL A 240 11.82 -23.63 -4.91
N SER A 241 12.30 -23.46 -3.68
CA SER A 241 13.74 -23.49 -3.38
C SER A 241 14.34 -24.87 -3.67
N SER A 242 15.68 -24.93 -3.80
CA SER A 242 16.37 -26.20 -4.12
C SER A 242 16.19 -27.29 -3.05
N GLY A 243 15.80 -26.91 -1.82
CA GLY A 243 15.48 -27.83 -0.73
C GLY A 243 13.99 -28.17 -0.59
N GLU A 244 13.12 -27.59 -1.43
CA GLU A 244 11.66 -27.67 -1.34
C GLU A 244 11.07 -27.22 0.01
N THR A 245 11.79 -26.33 0.72
CA THR A 245 11.42 -25.85 2.05
C THR A 245 10.67 -24.53 2.03
N GLU A 246 10.80 -23.74 0.97
CA GLU A 246 10.26 -22.38 0.86
C GLU A 246 9.91 -22.03 -0.60
N LEU A 247 9.07 -21.01 -0.74
CA LEU A 247 8.76 -20.35 -2.00
C LEU A 247 9.56 -19.06 -2.09
N VAL A 248 10.39 -18.94 -3.12
CA VAL A 248 11.18 -17.74 -3.42
C VAL A 248 10.36 -16.83 -4.35
N PRO A 249 10.01 -15.60 -3.93
CA PRO A 249 9.39 -14.62 -4.82
C PRO A 249 10.32 -14.24 -5.97
N HIS A 250 9.77 -14.15 -7.17
CA HIS A 250 10.45 -13.68 -8.34
C HIS A 250 9.62 -12.61 -9.05
N TYR A 251 10.20 -11.42 -9.17
CA TYR A 251 9.57 -10.25 -9.78
C TYR A 251 10.05 -10.09 -11.23
N ASP A 252 9.10 -10.22 -12.15
CA ASP A 252 9.34 -10.09 -13.59
C ASP A 252 9.47 -8.62 -13.99
N LEU A 253 10.23 -8.33 -15.04
CA LEU A 253 10.19 -7.04 -15.72
C LEU A 253 9.12 -7.11 -16.82
N ILE A 254 8.14 -6.20 -16.78
CA ILE A 254 6.95 -6.27 -17.63
C ILE A 254 6.70 -4.98 -18.40
N ASP A 255 6.05 -5.13 -19.56
CA ASP A 255 5.40 -4.07 -20.33
C ASP A 255 3.89 -4.35 -20.35
N GLN A 256 3.07 -3.43 -19.85
CA GLN A 256 1.60 -3.55 -19.79
C GLN A 256 0.93 -2.32 -20.39
N THR A 257 -0.11 -2.51 -21.21
CA THR A 257 -0.91 -1.44 -21.85
C THR A 257 -2.39 -1.72 -21.68
#